data_AF-A0A087DI48-F1
#
_entry.id   AF-A0A087DI48-F1
#
_cell.length_a   1.000
_cell.length_b   1.000
_cell.length_c   1.000
_cell.angle_alpha   90.00
_cell.angle_beta   90.00
_cell.angle_gamma   90.00
#
_symmetry.space_group_name_H-M   'P 1'
#
loop_
_entity.id
_entity.type
_entity.pdbx_description
1 polymer ?
#
loop_
_entity_poly.entity_id
_entity_poly.type
_entity_poly.pdbx_seq_one_letter_code
_entity_poly.pdbx_strand_id
1 'polypeptide(L)'
;MPQDIASAASEAYACFSINANRAAVLLARTAVQAIAKDKNIHTNNLYGDIEKMAETHVVTDQLKDEAHEIRFIGNDMAHGDLGTPVDADDAADILGFLDSLLDYVYQQPMAIQKRRELREKRKQRHA
;
A
#
# COMPACT_ATOMS: atom_id res chain seq x y z
N MET A 1 -1.54 11.90 1.84
CA MET A 1 -1.03 10.89 0.89
C MET A 1 -0.95 11.54 -0.49
N PRO A 2 0.08 11.23 -1.29
CA PRO A 2 0.18 11.67 -2.68
C PRO A 2 -1.04 11.28 -3.52
N GLN A 3 -1.42 12.13 -4.48
CA GLN A 3 -2.65 11.97 -5.27
C GLN A 3 -2.58 10.78 -6.23
N ASP A 4 -1.43 10.52 -6.82
CA ASP A 4 -1.16 9.40 -7.72
C ASP A 4 -1.33 8.04 -7.02
N ILE A 5 -0.80 7.90 -5.80
CA ILE A 5 -0.99 6.69 -4.97
C ILE A 5 -2.47 6.53 -4.61
N ALA A 6 -3.13 7.63 -4.21
CA ALA A 6 -4.55 7.61 -3.87
C ALA A 6 -5.43 7.20 -5.05
N SER A 7 -5.15 7.72 -6.26
CA SER A 7 -5.90 7.38 -7.46
C SER A 7 -5.69 5.93 -7.86
N ALA A 8 -4.47 5.40 -7.77
CA ALA A 8 -4.18 4.00 -8.10
C ALA A 8 -4.92 3.03 -7.16
N ALA A 9 -4.92 3.31 -5.84
CA ALA A 9 -5.67 2.51 -4.88
C ALA A 9 -7.19 2.56 -5.12
N SER A 10 -7.72 3.76 -5.40
CA SER A 10 -9.14 3.94 -5.72
C SER A 10 -9.53 3.20 -7.00
N GLU A 11 -8.67 3.23 -8.02
CA GLU A 11 -8.87 2.53 -9.28
C GLU A 11 -8.80 1.01 -9.09
N ALA A 12 -7.91 0.51 -8.23
CA ALA A 12 -7.84 -0.92 -7.88
C ALA A 12 -9.19 -1.42 -7.32
N TYR A 13 -9.79 -0.67 -6.40
CA TYR A 13 -11.12 -0.95 -5.87
C TYR A 13 -12.23 -0.82 -6.92
N ALA A 14 -12.13 0.16 -7.83
CA ALA A 14 -13.07 0.29 -8.93
C ALA A 14 -13.02 -0.93 -9.87
N CYS A 15 -11.83 -1.43 -10.20
CA CYS A 15 -11.65 -2.67 -10.95
C CYS A 15 -12.28 -3.87 -10.23
N PHE A 16 -12.00 -4.01 -8.93
CA PHE A 16 -12.57 -5.09 -8.13
C PHE A 16 -14.11 -5.05 -8.11
N SER A 17 -14.71 -3.86 -8.00
CA SER A 17 -16.17 -3.70 -7.97
C SER A 17 -16.90 -4.20 -9.22
N ILE A 18 -16.18 -4.37 -10.34
CA ILE A 18 -16.70 -4.90 -11.60
C ILE A 18 -16.13 -6.29 -11.94
N ASN A 19 -15.53 -6.97 -10.95
CA ASN A 19 -14.86 -8.28 -11.09
C ASN A 19 -13.63 -8.28 -12.03
N ALA A 20 -12.99 -7.13 -12.25
CA ALA A 20 -11.72 -7.04 -12.96
C ALA A 20 -10.54 -7.34 -12.02
N ASN A 21 -10.55 -8.54 -11.41
CA ASN A 21 -9.66 -8.94 -10.31
C ASN A 21 -8.17 -8.78 -10.64
N ARG A 22 -7.77 -9.18 -11.85
CA ARG A 22 -6.38 -9.02 -12.31
C ARG A 22 -5.94 -7.57 -12.40
N ALA A 23 -6.83 -6.68 -12.85
CA ALA A 23 -6.52 -5.25 -12.89
C ALA A 23 -6.41 -4.67 -11.47
N ALA A 24 -7.29 -5.09 -10.56
CA ALA A 24 -7.23 -4.70 -9.15
C ALA A 24 -5.89 -5.09 -8.51
N VAL A 25 -5.47 -6.36 -8.65
CA VAL A 25 -4.18 -6.86 -8.11
C VAL A 25 -2.98 -6.15 -8.76
N LEU A 26 -2.98 -5.94 -10.07
CA LEU A 26 -1.88 -5.25 -10.75
C LEU A 26 -1.74 -3.80 -10.29
N LEU A 27 -2.86 -3.10 -10.10
CA LEU A 27 -2.86 -1.73 -9.57
C LEU A 27 -2.40 -1.70 -8.11
N ALA A 28 -2.82 -2.66 -7.28
CA ALA A 28 -2.34 -2.77 -5.90
C ALA A 28 -0.82 -2.97 -5.85
N ARG A 29 -0.27 -3.89 -6.66
CA ARG A 29 1.18 -4.08 -6.79
C ARG A 29 1.90 -2.81 -7.24
N THR A 30 1.34 -2.11 -8.23
CA THR A 30 1.87 -0.83 -8.70
C THR A 30 1.88 0.22 -7.60
N ALA A 31 0.81 0.27 -6.79
CA ALA A 31 0.71 1.20 -5.67
C ALA A 31 1.79 0.93 -4.61
N VAL A 32 2.09 -0.33 -4.26
CA VAL A 32 3.19 -0.65 -3.34
C VAL A 32 4.53 -0.10 -3.84
N GLN A 33 4.81 -0.22 -5.13
CA GLN A 33 6.02 0.36 -5.71
C GLN A 33 6.02 1.89 -5.67
N ALA A 34 4.86 2.51 -5.89
CA ALA A 34 4.71 3.97 -5.78
C ALA A 34 4.91 4.47 -4.34
N ILE A 35 4.45 3.72 -3.33
CA ILE A 35 4.71 4.01 -1.91
C ILE A 35 6.22 4.02 -1.64
N ALA A 36 6.95 3.01 -2.08
CA ALA A 36 8.40 2.95 -1.92
C ALA A 36 9.08 4.18 -2.56
N LYS A 37 8.69 4.54 -3.79
CA LYS A 37 9.20 5.72 -4.49
C LYS A 37 8.90 7.03 -3.74
N ASP A 38 7.70 7.21 -3.20
CA ASP A 38 7.35 8.37 -2.36
C ASP A 38 8.23 8.46 -1.11
N LYS A 39 8.67 7.32 -0.56
CA LYS A 39 9.63 7.27 0.56
C LYS A 39 11.09 7.40 0.13
N ASN A 40 11.36 7.78 -1.11
CA ASN A 40 12.70 7.87 -1.70
C ASN A 40 13.46 6.55 -1.67
N ILE A 41 12.73 5.43 -1.76
CA ILE A 41 13.29 4.09 -1.85
C ILE A 41 13.26 3.67 -3.32
N HIS A 42 14.46 3.39 -3.85
CA HIS A 42 14.67 2.97 -5.22
C HIS A 42 15.70 1.85 -5.25
N THR A 43 15.24 0.63 -5.49
CA THR A 43 16.10 -0.53 -5.72
C THR A 43 15.91 -1.08 -7.13
N ASN A 44 16.49 -2.25 -7.42
CA ASN A 44 16.42 -2.85 -8.74
C ASN A 44 15.06 -3.51 -9.05
N ASN A 45 14.26 -3.83 -8.01
CA ASN A 45 12.97 -4.51 -8.18
C ASN A 45 12.06 -4.29 -6.96
N LEU A 46 10.78 -4.64 -7.10
CA LEU A 46 9.81 -4.47 -6.02
C LEU A 46 10.14 -5.28 -4.75
N TYR A 47 10.84 -6.41 -4.88
CA TYR A 47 11.31 -7.17 -3.72
C TYR A 47 12.28 -6.33 -2.88
N GLY A 48 13.31 -5.76 -3.51
CA GLY A 48 14.28 -4.90 -2.83
C GLY A 48 13.64 -3.64 -2.25
N ASP A 49 12.64 -3.07 -2.93
CA ASP A 49 11.90 -1.91 -2.45
C ASP A 49 11.17 -2.25 -1.12
N ILE A 50 10.52 -3.42 -1.06
CA ILE A 50 9.82 -3.90 0.14
C ILE A 50 10.80 -4.18 1.29
N GLU A 51 11.90 -4.88 1.02
CA GLU A 51 12.95 -5.14 2.01
C GLU A 51 13.50 -3.84 2.58
N LYS A 52 13.78 -2.85 1.72
CA LYS A 52 14.29 -1.55 2.16
C LYS A 52 13.26 -0.74 2.94
N MET A 53 11.97 -0.87 2.62
CA MET A 53 10.90 -0.25 3.42
C MET A 53 10.88 -0.80 4.85
N ALA A 54 11.09 -2.11 5.04
CA ALA A 54 11.18 -2.70 6.37
C ALA A 54 12.46 -2.30 7.11
N GLU A 55 13.61 -2.38 6.43
CA GLU A 55 14.94 -2.00 6.96
C GLU A 55 14.96 -0.55 7.47
N THR A 56 14.24 0.35 6.78
CA THR A 56 14.15 1.78 7.13
C THR A 56 12.93 2.12 7.99
N HIS A 57 12.20 1.11 8.48
CA HIS A 57 11.02 1.24 9.33
C HIS A 57 9.87 2.08 8.71
N VAL A 58 9.81 2.16 7.39
CA VAL A 58 8.64 2.70 6.67
C VAL A 58 7.44 1.78 6.89
N VAL A 59 7.67 0.47 6.96
CA VAL A 59 6.68 -0.56 7.32
C VAL A 59 7.22 -1.44 8.45
N THR A 60 6.34 -2.19 9.11
CA THR A 60 6.71 -3.24 10.06
C THR A 60 7.06 -4.53 9.32
N ASP A 61 7.67 -5.50 10.02
CA ASP A 61 7.93 -6.84 9.44
C ASP A 61 6.64 -7.54 8.99
N GLN A 62 5.55 -7.39 9.75
CA GLN A 62 4.25 -7.95 9.37
C GLN A 62 3.71 -7.33 8.07
N LEU A 63 3.80 -6.00 7.93
CA LEU A 63 3.37 -5.30 6.71
C LEU A 63 4.30 -5.55 5.52
N LYS A 64 5.58 -5.87 5.78
CA LYS A 64 6.51 -6.34 4.75
C LYS A 64 6.04 -7.68 4.18
N ASP A 65 5.61 -8.60 5.03
CA ASP A 65 5.10 -9.90 4.59
C ASP A 65 3.82 -9.73 3.74
N GLU A 66 2.87 -8.88 4.17
CA GLU A 66 1.69 -8.52 3.37
C GLU A 66 2.06 -7.86 2.03
N ALA A 67 3.03 -6.94 2.01
CA ALA A 67 3.52 -6.34 0.77
C ALA A 67 4.15 -7.38 -0.18
N HIS A 68 4.78 -8.43 0.36
CA HIS A 68 5.30 -9.53 -0.43
C HIS A 68 4.20 -10.41 -1.02
N GLU A 69 3.07 -10.61 -0.34
CA GLU A 69 1.91 -11.28 -0.91
C GLU A 69 1.34 -10.51 -2.10
N ILE A 70 1.18 -9.17 -1.96
CA ILE A 70 0.80 -8.28 -3.08
C ILE A 70 1.77 -8.43 -4.25
N ARG A 71 3.08 -8.40 -3.98
CA ARG A 71 4.12 -8.58 -5.00
C ARG A 71 3.99 -9.92 -5.68
N PHE A 72 3.77 -11.01 -4.93
CA PHE A 72 3.75 -12.38 -5.40
C PHE A 72 2.58 -12.63 -6.35
N ILE A 73 1.35 -12.37 -5.91
CA ILE A 73 0.16 -12.60 -6.75
C ILE A 73 0.19 -11.73 -8.01
N GLY A 74 0.62 -10.47 -7.88
CA GLY A 74 0.71 -9.55 -9.02
C GLY A 74 1.93 -9.75 -9.92
N ASN A 75 2.85 -10.67 -9.62
CA ASN A 75 4.14 -10.74 -10.34
C ASN A 75 3.99 -11.27 -11.77
N ASP A 76 3.30 -12.39 -11.94
CA ASP A 76 3.12 -13.07 -13.23
C ASP A 76 2.46 -12.14 -14.25
N MET A 77 1.35 -11.51 -13.84
CA MET A 77 0.64 -10.54 -14.69
C MET A 77 1.46 -9.28 -15.02
N ALA A 78 2.36 -8.85 -14.13
CA ALA A 78 3.27 -7.73 -14.40
C ALA A 78 4.35 -8.10 -15.43
N HIS A 79 4.64 -9.38 -15.62
CA HIS A 79 5.57 -9.91 -16.61
C HIS A 79 4.89 -10.41 -17.91
N GLY A 80 3.55 -10.33 -17.97
CA GLY A 80 2.79 -10.78 -19.15
C GLY A 80 2.36 -12.25 -19.11
N ASP A 81 2.60 -12.94 -17.98
CA ASP A 81 2.19 -14.32 -17.76
C ASP A 81 0.73 -14.34 -17.25
N LEU A 82 -0.20 -14.51 -18.20
CA LEU A 82 -1.63 -14.35 -17.97
C LEU A 82 -2.38 -15.66 -17.72
N GLY A 83 -1.66 -16.77 -17.58
CA GLY A 83 -2.22 -18.12 -17.46
C GLY A 83 -2.78 -18.45 -16.07
N THR A 84 -2.31 -17.75 -15.03
CA THR A 84 -2.79 -17.93 -13.65
C THR A 84 -4.06 -17.09 -13.45
N PRO A 85 -5.22 -17.71 -13.17
CA PRO A 85 -6.42 -16.97 -12.82
C PRO A 85 -6.24 -16.27 -11.47
N VAL A 86 -6.92 -15.14 -11.29
CA VAL A 86 -7.03 -14.44 -10.00
C VAL A 86 -8.51 -14.38 -9.68
N ASP A 87 -8.91 -15.08 -8.63
CA ASP A 87 -10.30 -15.07 -8.20
C ASP A 87 -10.62 -13.83 -7.34
N ALA A 88 -11.87 -13.75 -6.90
CA ALA A 88 -12.34 -12.59 -6.15
C ALA A 88 -11.81 -12.58 -4.71
N ASP A 89 -11.55 -13.76 -4.13
CA ASP A 89 -11.06 -13.88 -2.75
C ASP A 89 -9.59 -13.45 -2.70
N ASP A 90 -8.77 -13.90 -3.66
CA ASP A 90 -7.39 -13.43 -3.84
C ASP A 90 -7.34 -11.91 -4.01
N ALA A 91 -8.20 -11.35 -4.87
CA ALA A 91 -8.21 -9.91 -5.10
C ALA A 91 -8.66 -9.12 -3.86
N ALA A 92 -9.62 -9.65 -3.09
CA ALA A 92 -10.08 -9.02 -1.86
C ALA A 92 -8.98 -8.98 -0.79
N ASP A 93 -8.25 -10.08 -0.60
CA ASP A 93 -7.14 -10.16 0.36
C ASP A 93 -6.03 -9.17 -0.01
N ILE A 94 -5.67 -9.10 -1.29
CA ILE A 94 -4.65 -8.18 -1.80
C ILE A 94 -5.03 -6.71 -1.59
N LEU A 95 -6.30 -6.37 -1.77
CA LEU A 95 -6.81 -5.02 -1.49
C LEU A 95 -6.81 -4.71 0.02
N GLY A 96 -7.12 -5.69 0.86
CA GLY A 96 -7.01 -5.57 2.32
C GLY A 96 -5.57 -5.32 2.79
N PHE A 97 -4.59 -6.00 2.20
CA PHE A 97 -3.17 -5.74 2.45
C PHE A 97 -2.75 -4.34 1.98
N LEU A 98 -3.23 -3.90 0.81
CA LEU A 98 -2.98 -2.55 0.33
C LEU A 98 -3.53 -1.50 1.31
N ASP A 99 -4.75 -1.68 1.81
CA ASP A 99 -5.35 -0.77 2.79
C ASP A 99 -4.54 -0.69 4.07
N SER A 100 -4.05 -1.84 4.57
CA SER A 100 -3.20 -1.90 5.77
C SER A 100 -1.90 -1.12 5.58
N LEU A 101 -1.28 -1.21 4.41
CA LEU A 101 -0.10 -0.41 4.04
C LEU A 101 -0.42 1.09 3.97
N LEU A 102 -1.50 1.49 3.29
CA LEU A 102 -1.87 2.89 3.13
C LEU A 102 -2.25 3.55 4.46
N ASP A 103 -2.97 2.81 5.32
CA ASP A 103 -3.31 3.24 6.66
C ASP A 103 -2.04 3.49 7.48
N TYR A 104 -1.15 2.51 7.56
CA TYR A 104 0.07 2.60 8.35
C TYR A 104 1.01 3.70 7.86
N VAL A 105 1.27 3.76 6.55
CA VAL A 105 2.27 4.67 5.98
C VAL A 105 1.79 6.13 5.94
N TYR A 106 0.48 6.37 5.79
CA TYR A 106 -0.05 7.72 5.60
C TYR A 106 -1.10 8.14 6.62
N GLN A 107 -2.14 7.34 6.82
CA GLN A 107 -3.31 7.77 7.60
C GLN A 107 -3.00 7.85 9.10
N GLN A 108 -2.34 6.82 9.66
CA GLN A 108 -1.98 6.78 11.07
C GLN A 108 -1.03 7.94 11.48
N PRO A 109 0.08 8.22 10.76
CA PRO A 109 0.94 9.36 11.07
C PRO A 109 0.19 10.70 11.07
N MET A 110 -0.65 10.93 10.05
CA MET A 110 -1.47 12.15 9.96
C MET A 110 -2.43 12.27 11.16
N ALA A 111 -3.11 11.18 11.52
CA ALA A 111 -4.04 11.16 12.65
C ALA A 111 -3.33 11.38 13.99
N ILE A 112 -2.14 10.80 14.18
CA ILE A 112 -1.29 11.00 15.36
C ILE A 112 -0.87 12.47 15.48
N GLN A 113 -0.42 13.07 14.37
CA GLN A 113 0.01 14.47 14.34
C GLN A 113 -1.15 15.41 14.70
N LYS A 114 -2.33 15.21 14.10
CA LYS A 114 -3.55 15.97 14.45
C LYS A 114 -3.91 15.84 15.93
N ARG A 115 -3.82 14.64 16.50
CA ARG A 115 -4.06 14.42 17.94
C ARG A 115 -3.04 15.15 18.81
N ARG A 116 -1.76 15.21 18.40
CA ARG A 116 -0.71 15.96 19.11
C ARG A 116 -1.04 17.45 19.16
N GLU A 117 -1.36 18.07 18.02
CA GLU A 117 -1.73 19.49 17.93
C GLU A 117 -2.93 19.85 18.81
N LEU A 118 -3.96 19.00 18.82
CA LEU A 118 -5.13 19.17 19.69
C LEU A 118 -4.79 19.04 21.18
N ARG A 119 -3.79 18.23 21.56
CA ARG A 119 -3.33 18.16 22.95
C ARG A 119 -2.59 19.43 23.36
N GLU A 120 -1.72 19.97 22.51
CA GLU A 120 -0.98 21.20 22.81
C GLU A 120 -1.91 22.42 22.93
N LYS A 121 -2.89 22.56 22.03
CA LYS A 121 -3.95 23.59 22.15
C LYS A 121 -4.73 23.47 23.46
N ARG A 122 -5.01 22.25 23.92
CA ARG A 122 -5.70 22.02 25.21
C ARG A 122 -4.85 22.42 26.41
N LYS A 123 -3.53 22.17 26.38
CA LYS A 123 -2.62 22.61 27.44
C LYS A 123 -2.53 24.14 27.52
N GLN A 124 -2.41 24.82 26.38
CA GLN A 124 -2.37 26.28 26.31
C GLN A 124 -3.65 26.96 26.82
N ARG A 125 -4.81 26.30 26.69
CA ARG A 125 -6.08 26.83 27.21
C ARG A 125 -6.18 26.76 28.75
N HIS A 126 -5.44 25.84 29.37
CA HIS A 126 -5.51 25.56 30.80
C HIS A 126 -4.23 25.97 31.55
N ALA A 127 -3.32 26.68 30.88
CA ALA A 127 -2.13 27.32 31.44
C ALA A 127 -2.39 28.82 31.59
#